data_AF-V5RIY4-F1
#
_entry.id   AF-V5RIY4-F1
#
_cell.length_a   1.000
_cell.length_b   1.000
_cell.length_c   1.000
_cell.angle_alpha   90.00
_cell.angle_beta   90.00
_cell.angle_gamma   90.00
#
_symmetry.space_group_name_H-M   'P 1'
#
loop_
_entity.id
_entity.type
_entity.pdbx_description
1 polymer ?
#
loop_
_entity_poly.entity_id
_entity_poly.type
_entity_poly.pdbx_seq_one_letter_code
_entity_poly.pdbx_strand_id
1 'polypeptide(L)'
;MKKLLFLVGSFSILTTPVSTIVSCGGKSNTLRIAFVPSRNATDILKTVKPLEEKLKNKLKEKDSSFNKNVEITAATNYEAAGDSMKKGKSDLAFLPINTYESYRGDIKEDGTYSKAGILLVSSRESLAAESNFEEFKTNGKFDDAKAKAESNGDNLAKLSKNYDQIIENILKDEDSFNKEKLTEKLYNKDEKVSYYRSYIYANKKFIKDTLGEEDFRSKENAKKLIKKASEDKKLSLGGSPTSSASVLYPLLWMKEHLGLDNNELKNIYENKYKQASYTDAAEKVSNGTVELAVGYADIRYDINDPTKMKDAYKNTQTIGASRGIPNDGIMYSRETVDETLANNLRESFLELVADKANSEIFDIYSHKGYVGVGSKTSIEYEKEQDQIITDNLKSISIIQDLLKEITS
;
A
#
# COMPACT_ATOMS: atom_id res chain seq x y z
N MET A 1 2.73 -59.94 -34.11
CA MET A 1 1.46 -60.65 -34.41
C MET A 1 0.80 -61.08 -33.11
N LYS A 2 -0.49 -60.75 -32.94
CA LYS A 2 -1.45 -61.24 -31.94
C LYS A 2 -1.19 -60.84 -30.48
N LYS A 3 -2.16 -60.41 -29.68
CA LYS A 3 -3.55 -59.99 -29.91
C LYS A 3 -3.95 -59.21 -28.65
N LEU A 4 -4.69 -58.14 -28.91
CA LEU A 4 -5.43 -57.30 -28.00
C LEU A 4 -6.39 -58.12 -27.12
N LEU A 5 -6.45 -57.83 -25.81
CA LEU A 5 -7.57 -58.18 -24.94
C LEU A 5 -7.89 -56.96 -24.07
N PHE A 6 -8.83 -56.17 -24.57
CA PHE A 6 -9.59 -55.19 -23.81
C PHE A 6 -10.42 -55.94 -22.76
N LEU A 7 -10.24 -55.61 -21.48
CA LEU A 7 -11.24 -55.88 -20.46
C LEU A 7 -11.81 -54.55 -19.98
N VAL A 8 -13.04 -54.30 -20.42
CA VAL A 8 -13.92 -53.25 -19.93
C VAL A 8 -14.34 -53.64 -18.51
N GLY A 9 -13.64 -53.11 -17.51
CA GLY A 9 -13.98 -53.25 -16.10
C GLY A 9 -14.82 -52.07 -15.63
N SER A 10 -16.14 -52.25 -15.67
CA SER A 10 -17.15 -51.64 -14.79
C SER A 10 -16.80 -50.29 -14.14
N PHE A 11 -17.39 -49.24 -14.69
CA PHE A 11 -17.57 -47.93 -14.06
C PHE A 11 -18.31 -48.09 -12.73
N SER A 12 -17.58 -48.18 -11.62
CA SER A 12 -18.13 -47.90 -10.30
C SER A 12 -18.27 -46.39 -10.17
N ILE A 13 -19.44 -45.86 -10.49
CA ILE A 13 -19.80 -44.49 -10.17
C ILE A 13 -19.86 -44.41 -8.64
N LEU A 14 -18.74 -44.02 -8.03
CA LEU A 14 -18.73 -43.47 -6.68
C LEU A 14 -19.44 -42.12 -6.77
N THR A 15 -20.77 -42.15 -6.65
CA THR A 15 -21.53 -40.98 -6.26
C THR A 15 -21.07 -40.63 -4.85
N THR A 16 -20.09 -39.75 -4.73
CA THR A 16 -19.88 -39.05 -3.47
C THR A 16 -21.21 -38.36 -3.16
N PRO A 17 -21.75 -38.48 -1.93
CA PRO A 17 -22.88 -37.67 -1.56
C PRO A 17 -22.43 -36.22 -1.66
N VAL A 18 -22.92 -35.52 -2.69
CA VAL A 18 -22.89 -34.07 -2.73
C VAL A 18 -23.83 -33.65 -1.60
N SER A 19 -23.26 -33.52 -0.41
CA SER A 19 -23.88 -32.79 0.67
C SER A 19 -23.93 -31.33 0.24
N THR A 20 -24.94 -30.96 -0.55
CA THR A 20 -25.37 -29.57 -0.65
C THR A 20 -25.89 -29.19 0.73
N ILE A 21 -24.97 -28.80 1.61
CA ILE A 21 -25.34 -28.01 2.78
C ILE A 21 -25.80 -26.68 2.20
N VAL A 22 -27.12 -26.57 2.02
CA VAL A 22 -27.80 -25.29 1.99
C VAL A 22 -27.58 -24.70 3.39
N SER A 23 -26.48 -23.97 3.54
CA SER A 23 -26.18 -23.24 4.77
C SER A 23 -27.07 -22.00 4.80
N CYS A 24 -28.26 -22.18 5.37
CA CYS A 24 -29.03 -21.08 5.89
C CYS A 24 -28.28 -20.48 7.09
N GLY A 25 -27.72 -19.28 6.94
CA GLY A 25 -27.67 -18.27 8.01
C GLY A 25 -26.79 -18.51 9.25
N GLY A 26 -25.68 -19.24 9.17
CA GLY A 26 -24.69 -19.30 10.26
C GLY A 26 -23.55 -18.31 10.03
N LYS A 27 -23.49 -17.20 10.78
CA LYS A 27 -22.28 -16.36 10.86
C LYS A 27 -21.10 -17.27 11.25
N SER A 28 -20.07 -17.33 10.42
CA SER A 28 -18.86 -18.13 10.67
C SER A 28 -18.31 -17.87 12.08
N ASN A 29 -17.88 -18.91 12.80
CA ASN A 29 -17.23 -18.79 14.12
C ASN A 29 -15.77 -18.28 14.03
N THR A 30 -15.48 -17.47 13.02
CA THR A 30 -14.13 -16.97 12.71
C THR A 30 -14.22 -15.50 12.32
N LEU A 31 -13.42 -14.67 12.98
CA LEU A 31 -13.06 -13.32 12.56
C LEU A 31 -11.94 -13.40 11.52
N ARG A 32 -12.24 -13.05 10.28
CA ARG A 32 -11.34 -13.18 9.13
C ARG A 32 -10.74 -11.82 8.77
N ILE A 33 -9.43 -11.77 8.64
CA ILE A 33 -8.67 -10.54 8.38
C ILE A 33 -7.88 -10.72 7.07
N ALA A 34 -8.09 -9.81 6.12
CA ALA A 34 -7.37 -9.81 4.85
C ALA A 34 -6.22 -8.78 4.85
N PHE A 35 -5.03 -9.24 4.49
CA PHE A 35 -3.85 -8.42 4.25
C PHE A 35 -3.59 -8.33 2.74
N VAL A 36 -3.30 -7.14 2.23
CA VAL A 36 -3.01 -6.90 0.81
C VAL A 36 -1.56 -7.23 0.43
N PRO A 37 -1.28 -7.63 -0.83
CA PRO A 37 0.06 -8.07 -1.24
C PRO A 37 1.03 -6.90 -1.51
N SER A 38 1.40 -6.13 -0.46
CA SER A 38 2.48 -5.13 -0.59
C SER A 38 3.88 -5.77 -0.61
N ARG A 39 3.98 -6.99 -0.08
CA ARG A 39 5.15 -7.87 -0.05
C ARG A 39 4.76 -9.27 -0.51
N ASN A 40 5.72 -10.20 -0.53
CA ASN A 40 5.42 -11.60 -0.78
C ASN A 40 4.42 -12.14 0.26
N ALA A 41 3.40 -12.88 -0.19
CA ALA A 41 2.35 -13.40 0.69
C ALA A 41 2.90 -14.29 1.82
N THR A 42 3.95 -15.06 1.56
CA THR A 42 4.60 -15.92 2.57
C THR A 42 5.20 -15.08 3.69
N ASP A 43 5.89 -13.99 3.34
CA ASP A 43 6.50 -13.09 4.32
C ASP A 43 5.43 -12.39 5.14
N ILE A 44 4.36 -11.90 4.49
CA ILE A 44 3.22 -11.29 5.17
C ILE A 44 2.66 -12.28 6.21
N LEU A 45 2.26 -13.49 5.78
CA LEU A 45 1.63 -14.47 6.66
C LEU A 45 2.55 -14.89 7.80
N LYS A 46 3.85 -15.10 7.53
CA LYS A 46 4.83 -15.43 8.56
C LYS A 46 4.93 -14.34 9.63
N THR A 47 5.00 -13.07 9.22
CA THR A 47 5.14 -11.93 10.13
C THR A 47 3.87 -11.69 10.94
N VAL A 48 2.69 -11.77 10.33
CA VAL A 48 1.43 -11.39 10.99
C VAL A 48 0.76 -12.55 11.74
N LYS A 49 1.19 -13.80 11.57
CA LYS A 49 0.57 -14.96 12.23
C LYS A 49 0.36 -14.81 13.74
N PRO A 50 1.32 -14.26 14.52
CA PRO A 50 1.12 -14.06 15.96
C PRO A 50 -0.05 -13.14 16.33
N LEU A 51 -0.50 -12.28 15.39
CA LEU A 51 -1.64 -11.39 15.59
C LEU A 51 -2.95 -12.14 15.83
N GLU A 52 -3.12 -13.35 15.29
CA GLU A 52 -4.35 -14.14 15.46
C GLU A 52 -4.66 -14.38 16.95
N GLU A 53 -3.72 -14.99 17.68
CA GLU A 53 -3.89 -15.27 19.10
C GLU A 53 -3.85 -14.00 19.95
N LYS A 54 -2.99 -13.04 19.62
CA LYS A 54 -2.90 -11.76 20.35
C LYS A 54 -4.21 -10.98 20.27
N LEU A 55 -4.80 -10.86 19.08
CA LEU A 55 -6.08 -10.18 18.89
C LEU A 55 -7.23 -10.94 19.55
N LYS A 56 -7.25 -12.27 19.44
CA LYS A 56 -8.25 -13.11 20.12
C LYS A 56 -8.24 -12.89 21.63
N ASN A 57 -7.06 -12.83 22.25
CA ASN A 57 -6.93 -12.57 23.69
C ASN A 57 -7.40 -11.16 24.05
N LYS A 58 -7.01 -10.14 23.28
CA LYS A 58 -7.50 -8.77 23.49
C LYS A 58 -9.01 -8.64 23.35
N LEU A 59 -9.62 -9.34 22.41
CA LEU A 59 -11.07 -9.35 22.26
C LEU A 59 -11.77 -10.05 23.42
N LYS A 60 -11.19 -11.12 23.98
CA LYS A 60 -11.71 -11.79 25.19
C LYS A 60 -11.58 -10.95 26.46
N GLU A 61 -10.51 -10.17 26.59
CA GLU A 61 -10.34 -9.21 27.69
C GLU A 61 -11.46 -8.16 27.69
N LYS A 62 -11.90 -7.73 26.49
CA LYS A 62 -12.96 -6.72 26.31
C LYS A 62 -14.37 -7.30 26.36
N ASP A 63 -14.54 -8.51 25.87
CA ASP A 63 -15.80 -9.24 25.88
C ASP A 63 -15.52 -10.72 26.21
N SER A 64 -15.77 -11.09 27.47
CA SER A 64 -15.58 -12.47 27.95
C SER A 64 -16.43 -13.52 27.19
N SER A 65 -17.47 -13.10 26.47
CA SER A 65 -18.29 -13.97 25.63
C SER A 65 -17.70 -14.21 24.23
N PHE A 66 -16.64 -13.48 23.86
CA PHE A 66 -15.98 -13.63 22.55
C PHE A 66 -15.38 -15.03 22.38
N ASN A 67 -15.96 -15.80 21.46
CA ASN A 67 -15.63 -17.21 21.23
C ASN A 67 -15.18 -17.54 19.79
N LYS A 68 -15.04 -16.51 18.93
CA LYS A 68 -14.59 -16.69 17.55
C LYS A 68 -13.09 -17.01 17.49
N ASN A 69 -12.70 -17.79 16.49
CA ASN A 69 -11.30 -17.87 16.06
C ASN A 69 -10.90 -16.60 15.31
N VAL A 70 -9.61 -16.32 15.20
CA VAL A 70 -9.09 -15.25 14.34
C VAL A 70 -8.25 -15.91 13.26
N GLU A 71 -8.51 -15.56 12.01
CA GLU A 71 -7.80 -16.11 10.86
C GLU A 71 -7.30 -14.98 9.95
N ILE A 72 -6.01 -14.99 9.65
CA ILE A 72 -5.40 -14.02 8.75
C ILE A 72 -5.09 -14.67 7.39
N THR A 73 -5.48 -13.97 6.33
CA THR A 73 -5.21 -14.36 4.94
C THR A 73 -4.49 -13.26 4.19
N ALA A 74 -3.69 -13.64 3.20
CA ALA A 74 -3.12 -12.71 2.23
C ALA A 74 -3.97 -12.74 0.95
N ALA A 75 -4.47 -11.58 0.54
CA ALA A 75 -5.28 -11.44 -0.66
C ALA A 75 -4.40 -11.50 -1.93
N THR A 76 -5.02 -11.89 -3.05
CA THR A 76 -4.34 -11.98 -4.35
C THR A 76 -4.06 -10.61 -4.97
N ASN A 77 -4.86 -9.60 -4.67
CA ASN A 77 -4.72 -8.20 -5.05
C ASN A 77 -5.58 -7.32 -4.14
N TYR A 78 -5.64 -6.02 -4.42
CA TYR A 78 -6.30 -5.05 -3.55
C TYR A 78 -7.82 -5.13 -3.70
N GLU A 79 -8.27 -5.29 -4.94
CA GLU A 79 -9.67 -5.42 -5.31
C GLU A 79 -10.31 -6.67 -4.70
N ALA A 80 -9.60 -7.80 -4.66
CA ALA A 80 -10.08 -9.03 -4.02
C ALA A 80 -10.24 -8.86 -2.50
N ALA A 81 -9.34 -8.13 -1.84
CA ALA A 81 -9.49 -7.82 -0.41
C ALA A 81 -10.70 -6.90 -0.17
N GLY A 82 -10.84 -5.84 -0.98
CA GLY A 82 -11.97 -4.92 -0.92
C GLY A 82 -13.32 -5.60 -1.19
N ASP A 83 -13.40 -6.43 -2.23
CA ASP A 83 -14.60 -7.18 -2.60
C ASP A 83 -14.96 -8.24 -1.54
N SER A 84 -13.97 -8.95 -1.00
CA SER A 84 -14.17 -9.91 0.08
C SER A 84 -14.76 -9.24 1.32
N MET A 85 -14.21 -8.09 1.72
CA MET A 85 -14.72 -7.30 2.83
C MET A 85 -16.12 -6.76 2.57
N LYS A 86 -16.37 -6.13 1.41
CA LYS A 86 -17.68 -5.61 1.00
C LYS A 86 -18.78 -6.68 1.04
N LYS A 87 -18.44 -7.94 0.73
CA LYS A 87 -19.36 -9.08 0.72
C LYS A 87 -19.45 -9.84 2.05
N GLY A 88 -18.78 -9.38 3.11
CA GLY A 88 -18.75 -10.07 4.41
C GLY A 88 -18.00 -11.41 4.39
N LYS A 89 -17.16 -11.65 3.37
CA LYS A 89 -16.27 -12.82 3.28
C LYS A 89 -14.99 -12.62 4.10
N SER A 90 -14.58 -11.37 4.31
CA SER A 90 -13.61 -10.96 5.32
C SER A 90 -14.28 -9.95 6.25
N ASP A 91 -14.01 -10.06 7.55
CA ASP A 91 -14.56 -9.15 8.55
C ASP A 91 -13.77 -7.84 8.59
N LEU A 92 -12.45 -7.95 8.42
CA LEU A 92 -11.52 -6.83 8.32
C LEU A 92 -10.64 -6.94 7.07
N ALA A 93 -10.21 -5.80 6.55
CA ALA A 93 -9.16 -5.73 5.54
C ALA A 93 -8.23 -4.54 5.79
N PHE A 94 -6.93 -4.76 5.63
CA PHE A 94 -5.92 -3.69 5.61
C PHE A 94 -5.86 -3.16 4.19
N LEU A 95 -6.41 -1.97 3.96
CA LEU A 95 -6.62 -1.44 2.60
C LEU A 95 -6.01 -0.04 2.45
N PRO A 96 -5.45 0.25 1.26
CA PRO A 96 -5.25 1.63 0.84
C PRO A 96 -6.58 2.36 0.70
N ILE A 97 -6.56 3.66 0.96
CA ILE A 97 -7.77 4.50 0.97
C ILE A 97 -8.56 4.43 -0.34
N ASN A 98 -7.88 4.38 -1.49
CA ASN A 98 -8.54 4.39 -2.80
C ASN A 98 -9.12 3.02 -3.15
N THR A 99 -8.60 1.96 -2.55
CA THR A 99 -9.25 0.65 -2.63
C THR A 99 -10.48 0.65 -1.73
N TYR A 100 -10.38 1.06 -0.47
CA TYR A 100 -11.54 1.19 0.42
C TYR A 100 -12.67 2.01 -0.24
N GLU A 101 -12.33 3.14 -0.84
CA GLU A 101 -13.26 4.02 -1.52
C GLU A 101 -14.09 3.31 -2.60
N SER A 102 -13.46 2.47 -3.42
CA SER A 102 -14.16 1.73 -4.48
C SER A 102 -15.10 0.65 -3.93
N TYR A 103 -14.99 0.29 -2.65
CA TYR A 103 -15.74 -0.81 -2.01
C TYR A 103 -16.62 -0.40 -0.82
N ARG A 104 -16.59 0.87 -0.37
CA ARG A 104 -17.33 1.34 0.81
C ARG A 104 -18.86 1.35 0.65
N GLY A 105 -19.37 1.40 -0.58
CA GLY A 105 -20.81 1.35 -0.90
C GLY A 105 -21.44 2.74 -1.04
N ASP A 106 -22.75 2.83 -0.80
CA ASP A 106 -23.51 4.07 -0.85
C ASP A 106 -23.56 4.77 0.52
N ILE A 107 -23.74 6.09 0.52
CA ILE A 107 -23.92 6.90 1.73
C ILE A 107 -25.27 6.56 2.40
N LYS A 108 -25.23 6.38 3.73
CA LYS A 108 -26.38 6.17 4.61
C LYS A 108 -26.93 7.49 5.16
N GLU A 109 -28.10 7.44 5.78
CA GLU A 109 -28.74 8.60 6.43
C GLU A 109 -27.86 9.24 7.53
N ASP A 110 -27.07 8.44 8.25
CA ASP A 110 -26.15 8.95 9.28
C ASP A 110 -24.87 9.61 8.70
N GLY A 111 -24.69 9.55 7.38
CA GLY A 111 -23.53 10.07 6.65
C GLY A 111 -22.34 9.11 6.56
N THR A 112 -22.44 7.88 7.09
CA THR A 112 -21.46 6.81 6.89
C THR A 112 -21.79 6.00 5.63
N TYR A 113 -20.92 5.06 5.24
CA TYR A 113 -21.14 4.23 4.05
C TYR A 113 -21.76 2.86 4.36
N SER A 114 -22.46 2.27 3.41
CA SER A 114 -23.34 1.11 3.63
C SER A 114 -22.66 -0.26 3.66
N LYS A 115 -21.48 -0.41 3.05
CA LYS A 115 -20.81 -1.72 2.91
C LYS A 115 -19.56 -1.88 3.74
N ALA A 116 -18.81 -0.81 3.93
CA ALA A 116 -17.63 -0.82 4.76
C ALA A 116 -17.56 0.44 5.65
N GLY A 117 -16.81 0.33 6.73
CA GLY A 117 -16.46 1.45 7.59
C GLY A 117 -14.96 1.47 7.89
N ILE A 118 -14.49 2.60 8.42
CA ILE A 118 -13.09 2.82 8.76
C ILE A 118 -12.92 2.51 10.24
N LEU A 119 -12.10 1.48 10.54
CA LEU A 119 -11.80 1.11 11.91
C LEU A 119 -10.76 2.07 12.47
N LEU A 120 -9.61 2.17 11.80
CA LEU A 120 -8.41 2.89 12.21
C LEU A 120 -7.60 3.31 10.97
N VAL A 121 -7.05 4.53 10.97
CA VAL A 121 -6.11 5.02 9.94
C VAL A 121 -4.69 4.95 10.48
N SER A 122 -3.74 4.45 9.70
CA SER A 122 -2.36 4.30 10.16
C SER A 122 -1.66 5.66 10.34
N SER A 123 -0.70 5.70 11.25
CA SER A 123 0.32 6.75 11.31
C SER A 123 1.69 6.13 11.05
N ARG A 124 2.54 6.91 10.39
CA ARG A 124 3.90 6.52 10.00
C ARG A 124 4.90 7.50 10.60
N GLU A 125 6.13 7.09 10.76
CA GLU A 125 7.24 8.02 10.98
C GLU A 125 7.50 8.80 9.69
N SER A 126 7.78 10.09 9.80
CA SER A 126 8.15 10.90 8.64
C SER A 126 9.49 10.42 8.08
N LEU A 127 9.63 10.43 6.75
CA LEU A 127 10.94 10.39 6.15
C LEU A 127 11.71 11.66 6.55
N ALA A 128 12.98 11.52 6.92
CA ALA A 128 13.86 12.64 7.24
C ALA A 128 13.98 13.62 6.07
N ALA A 129 13.93 13.08 4.84
CA ALA A 129 13.89 13.87 3.62
C ALA A 129 12.68 14.80 3.51
N GLU A 130 11.55 14.43 4.12
CA GLU A 130 10.34 15.26 4.13
C GLU A 130 10.31 16.18 5.35
N SER A 131 10.60 15.67 6.54
CA SER A 131 10.56 16.49 7.77
C SER A 131 11.58 17.63 7.77
N ASN A 132 12.71 17.42 7.10
CA ASN A 132 13.78 18.43 7.02
C ASN A 132 13.61 19.37 5.82
N PHE A 133 12.66 19.10 4.91
CA PHE A 133 12.45 19.88 3.71
C PHE A 133 11.84 21.24 4.05
N GLU A 134 12.47 22.32 3.61
CA GLU A 134 12.13 23.67 4.06
C GLU A 134 10.73 24.10 3.59
N GLU A 135 10.35 23.71 2.38
CA GLU A 135 9.03 23.96 1.82
C GLU A 135 7.92 23.28 2.63
N PHE A 136 8.23 22.26 3.44
CA PHE A 136 7.28 21.56 4.33
C PHE A 136 7.25 22.11 5.75
N LYS A 137 7.93 23.23 6.01
CA LYS A 137 7.90 23.88 7.32
C LYS A 137 6.95 25.06 7.39
N THR A 138 6.40 25.27 8.58
CA THR A 138 5.67 26.47 8.99
C THR A 138 6.31 26.98 10.28
N ASN A 139 6.79 28.23 10.28
CA ASN A 139 7.54 28.81 11.41
C ASN A 139 8.75 27.96 11.84
N GLY A 140 9.47 27.38 10.87
CA GLY A 140 10.67 26.58 11.10
C GLY A 140 10.41 25.17 11.66
N LYS A 141 9.16 24.74 11.81
CA LYS A 141 8.78 23.38 12.24
C LYS A 141 8.09 22.63 11.12
N PHE A 142 8.27 21.31 11.08
CA PHE A 142 7.58 20.46 10.11
C PHE A 142 6.06 20.61 10.22
N ASP A 143 5.38 20.73 9.08
CA ASP A 143 3.94 20.91 8.97
C ASP A 143 3.37 19.77 8.12
N ASP A 144 2.79 18.77 8.79
CA ASP A 144 2.20 17.58 8.16
C ASP A 144 1.11 17.94 7.14
N ALA A 145 0.26 18.92 7.44
CA ALA A 145 -0.84 19.31 6.56
C ALA A 145 -0.32 20.01 5.30
N LYS A 146 0.66 20.91 5.46
CA LYS A 146 1.33 21.58 4.33
C LYS A 146 2.06 20.58 3.45
N ALA A 147 2.81 19.66 4.07
CA ALA A 147 3.52 18.62 3.34
C ALA A 147 2.52 17.76 2.55
N LYS A 148 1.50 17.20 3.21
CA LYS A 148 0.45 16.40 2.55
C LYS A 148 -0.21 17.10 1.37
N ALA A 149 -0.48 18.40 1.50
CA ALA A 149 -1.16 19.19 0.48
C ALA A 149 -0.25 19.60 -0.70
N GLU A 150 1.08 19.51 -0.57
CA GLU A 150 2.00 19.93 -1.63
C GLU A 150 1.76 19.15 -2.93
N SER A 151 1.55 19.89 -4.01
CA SER A 151 1.34 19.39 -5.36
C SER A 151 2.16 20.14 -6.41
N ASN A 152 2.95 21.16 -6.02
CA ASN A 152 3.86 21.83 -6.93
C ASN A 152 4.98 20.87 -7.35
N GLY A 153 5.00 20.51 -8.63
CA GLY A 153 5.93 19.52 -9.14
C GLY A 153 7.40 19.93 -9.05
N ASP A 154 7.73 21.23 -9.10
CA ASP A 154 9.12 21.70 -8.94
C ASP A 154 9.58 21.53 -7.49
N ASN A 155 8.72 21.80 -6.52
CA ASN A 155 9.01 21.51 -5.11
C ASN A 155 9.17 20.01 -4.87
N LEU A 156 8.35 19.17 -5.49
CA LEU A 156 8.46 17.71 -5.37
C LEU A 156 9.70 17.14 -6.08
N ALA A 157 10.17 17.76 -7.16
CA ALA A 157 11.46 17.45 -7.78
C ALA A 157 12.63 17.83 -6.86
N LYS A 158 12.57 18.99 -6.19
CA LYS A 158 13.55 19.39 -5.16
C LYS A 158 13.52 18.45 -3.95
N LEU A 159 12.34 18.00 -3.52
CA LEU A 159 12.19 17.00 -2.46
C LEU A 159 12.93 15.71 -2.83
N SER A 160 12.75 15.21 -4.07
CA SER A 160 13.48 14.05 -4.57
C SER A 160 15.00 14.26 -4.61
N LYS A 161 15.46 15.48 -4.94
CA LYS A 161 16.89 15.82 -4.83
C LYS A 161 17.38 15.80 -3.37
N ASN A 162 16.64 16.39 -2.44
CA ASN A 162 16.95 16.38 -1.01
C ASN A 162 17.00 14.94 -0.47
N TYR A 163 16.05 14.11 -0.91
CA TYR A 163 16.01 12.69 -0.60
C TYR A 163 17.31 11.99 -1.00
N ASP A 164 17.73 12.13 -2.26
CA ASP A 164 18.93 11.44 -2.76
C ASP A 164 20.22 11.97 -2.12
N GLN A 165 20.28 13.24 -1.72
CA GLN A 165 21.40 13.78 -0.93
C GLN A 165 21.54 13.10 0.43
N ILE A 166 20.43 12.81 1.11
CA ILE A 166 20.44 12.05 2.36
C ILE A 166 20.95 10.63 2.10
N ILE A 167 20.48 9.96 1.05
CA ILE A 167 20.95 8.62 0.67
C ILE A 167 22.44 8.61 0.36
N GLU A 168 22.95 9.59 -0.38
CA GLU A 168 24.37 9.73 -0.69
C GLU A 168 25.22 9.88 0.58
N ASN A 169 24.71 10.58 1.60
CA ASN A 169 25.39 10.68 2.89
C ASN A 169 25.34 9.37 3.68
N ILE A 170 24.23 8.63 3.64
CA ILE A 170 24.10 7.30 4.26
C ILE A 170 25.10 6.33 3.61
N LEU A 171 25.23 6.35 2.28
CA LEU A 171 26.12 5.47 1.51
C LEU A 171 27.62 5.67 1.81
N LYS A 172 28.02 6.81 2.40
CA LYS A 172 29.42 7.05 2.81
C LYS A 172 29.83 6.25 4.05
N ASP A 173 28.86 5.77 4.83
CA ASP A 173 29.06 4.99 6.04
C ASP A 173 28.53 3.57 5.80
N GLU A 174 29.44 2.64 5.49
CA GLU A 174 29.08 1.27 5.12
C GLU A 174 28.34 0.52 6.23
N ASP A 175 28.55 0.91 7.49
CA ASP A 175 27.89 0.30 8.64
C ASP A 175 26.42 0.74 8.76
N SER A 176 25.95 1.68 7.94
CA SER A 176 24.56 2.18 7.96
C SER A 176 23.54 1.16 7.48
N PHE A 177 23.95 0.11 6.77
CA PHE A 177 23.03 -0.81 6.07
C PHE A 177 22.59 -2.01 6.92
N ASN A 178 22.35 -1.77 8.21
CA ASN A 178 21.46 -2.60 9.01
C ASN A 178 20.15 -1.82 9.27
N LYS A 179 19.03 -2.51 9.50
CA LYS A 179 17.72 -1.84 9.59
C LYS A 179 17.65 -0.81 10.72
N GLU A 180 18.30 -1.06 11.85
CA GLU A 180 18.28 -0.16 13.00
C GLU A 180 18.92 1.19 12.67
N LYS A 181 20.18 1.19 12.23
CA LYS A 181 20.92 2.40 11.84
C LYS A 181 20.29 3.08 10.62
N LEU A 182 19.83 2.29 9.65
CA LEU A 182 19.16 2.83 8.48
C LEU A 182 17.88 3.56 8.87
N THR A 183 17.11 3.01 9.83
CA THR A 183 15.90 3.66 10.35
C THR A 183 16.22 5.02 10.97
N GLU A 184 17.28 5.11 11.78
CA GLU A 184 17.70 6.36 12.43
C GLU A 184 18.11 7.46 11.43
N LYS A 185 18.62 7.07 10.26
CA LYS A 185 19.05 8.01 9.23
C LYS A 185 17.95 8.35 8.22
N LEU A 186 17.05 7.41 7.92
CA LEU A 186 15.97 7.60 6.95
C LEU A 186 14.72 8.23 7.54
N TYR A 187 14.43 7.99 8.81
CA TYR A 187 13.18 8.40 9.44
C TYR A 187 13.43 9.34 10.61
N ASN A 188 12.53 10.31 10.75
CA ASN A 188 12.42 11.12 11.94
C ASN A 188 11.35 10.49 12.86
N LYS A 189 11.81 9.85 13.94
CA LYS A 189 10.94 9.13 14.88
C LYS A 189 10.09 10.05 15.76
N ASP A 190 10.47 11.32 15.86
CA ASP A 190 9.75 12.33 16.66
C ASP A 190 8.57 12.93 15.88
N GLU A 191 8.54 12.76 14.55
CA GLU A 191 7.51 13.33 13.68
C GLU A 191 6.66 12.21 13.07
N LYS A 192 5.38 12.14 13.45
CA LYS A 192 4.40 11.23 12.85
C LYS A 192 3.62 11.94 11.75
N VAL A 193 3.41 11.25 10.64
CA VAL A 193 2.71 11.80 9.46
C VAL A 193 1.37 11.12 9.19
N SER A 194 0.43 11.90 8.65
CA SER A 194 -0.92 11.46 8.24
C SER A 194 -0.99 10.99 6.77
N TYR A 195 0.16 10.90 6.11
CA TYR A 195 0.28 10.58 4.70
C TYR A 195 1.55 9.79 4.40
N TYR A 196 1.62 9.26 3.18
CA TYR A 196 2.85 8.80 2.52
C TYR A 196 2.88 9.34 1.08
N ARG A 197 3.96 9.08 0.34
CA ARG A 197 4.05 9.43 -1.09
C ARG A 197 4.40 8.22 -1.93
N SER A 198 4.11 8.33 -3.22
CA SER A 198 4.84 7.53 -4.20
C SER A 198 6.11 8.26 -4.60
N TYR A 199 7.25 7.58 -4.49
CA TYR A 199 8.48 7.99 -5.15
C TYR A 199 8.65 7.26 -6.48
N ILE A 200 9.30 7.92 -7.44
CA ILE A 200 9.62 7.37 -8.74
C ILE A 200 11.12 7.12 -8.77
N TYR A 201 11.51 5.85 -8.83
CA TYR A 201 12.88 5.38 -8.82
C TYR A 201 13.35 5.08 -10.23
N ALA A 202 14.61 5.38 -10.49
CA ALA A 202 15.30 5.07 -11.72
C ALA A 202 16.62 4.36 -11.45
N ASN A 203 16.97 3.43 -12.33
CA ASN A 203 18.31 2.85 -12.34
C ASN A 203 19.33 3.93 -12.74
N LYS A 204 20.40 4.10 -11.97
CA LYS A 204 21.44 5.11 -12.24
C LYS A 204 22.14 4.90 -13.58
N LYS A 205 22.35 3.64 -13.98
CA LYS A 205 22.95 3.33 -15.28
C LYS A 205 22.05 3.79 -16.42
N PHE A 206 20.74 3.54 -16.31
CA PHE A 206 19.76 4.01 -17.29
C PHE A 206 19.70 5.52 -17.42
N ILE A 207 19.73 6.25 -16.30
CA ILE A 207 19.81 7.72 -16.32
C ILE A 207 21.05 8.13 -17.14
N LYS A 208 22.23 7.61 -16.78
CA LYS A 208 23.49 7.96 -17.44
C LYS A 208 23.48 7.61 -18.93
N ASP A 209 22.98 6.44 -19.30
CA ASP A 209 22.92 6.00 -20.69
C ASP A 209 21.95 6.85 -21.53
N THR A 210 20.91 7.42 -20.91
CA THR A 210 19.85 8.17 -21.60
C THR A 210 20.10 9.68 -21.66
N LEU A 211 20.71 10.24 -20.62
CA LEU A 211 20.83 11.69 -20.39
C LEU A 211 22.26 12.17 -20.10
N GLY A 212 23.22 11.26 -19.89
CA GLY A 212 24.57 11.65 -19.48
C GLY A 212 24.57 12.35 -18.10
N GLU A 213 25.08 13.58 -18.07
CA GLU A 213 25.24 14.40 -16.86
C GLU A 213 24.15 15.50 -16.74
N GLU A 214 23.12 15.48 -17.59
CA GLU A 214 22.03 16.46 -17.53
C GLU A 214 21.20 16.32 -16.24
N ASP A 215 20.52 17.40 -15.85
CA ASP A 215 19.56 17.34 -14.74
C ASP A 215 18.35 16.48 -15.12
N PHE A 216 18.35 15.24 -14.65
CA PHE A 216 17.32 14.25 -14.91
C PHE A 216 15.99 14.51 -14.20
N ARG A 217 15.95 15.43 -13.23
CA ARG A 217 14.71 15.81 -12.51
C ARG A 217 14.00 16.99 -13.16
N SER A 218 14.60 17.63 -14.16
CA SER A 218 13.88 18.61 -14.95
C SER A 218 12.66 17.95 -15.61
N LYS A 219 11.57 18.70 -15.76
CA LYS A 219 10.31 18.20 -16.34
C LYS A 219 10.53 17.51 -17.69
N GLU A 220 11.36 18.09 -18.55
CA GLU A 220 11.67 17.56 -19.89
C GLU A 220 12.43 16.23 -19.80
N ASN A 221 13.47 16.16 -18.98
CA ASN A 221 14.31 14.96 -18.87
C ASN A 221 13.61 13.82 -18.12
N ALA A 222 12.85 14.12 -17.06
CA ALA A 222 12.01 13.15 -16.39
C ALA A 222 10.96 12.57 -17.35
N LYS A 223 10.34 13.41 -18.20
CA LYS A 223 9.43 12.96 -19.27
C LYS A 223 10.13 12.05 -20.27
N LYS A 224 11.36 12.37 -20.69
CA LYS A 224 12.16 11.55 -21.59
C LYS A 224 12.47 10.17 -21.00
N LEU A 225 12.85 10.10 -19.73
CA LEU A 225 13.09 8.83 -19.02
C LEU A 225 11.82 7.97 -18.96
N ILE A 226 10.68 8.58 -18.60
CA ILE A 226 9.38 7.88 -18.50
C ILE A 226 8.96 7.30 -19.84
N LYS A 227 9.03 8.11 -20.91
CA LYS A 227 8.68 7.66 -22.27
C LYS A 227 9.57 6.51 -22.72
N LYS A 228 10.89 6.66 -22.58
CA LYS A 228 11.85 5.63 -22.98
C LYS A 228 11.62 4.31 -22.23
N ALA A 229 11.49 4.37 -20.90
CA ALA A 229 11.24 3.16 -20.11
C ALA A 229 9.89 2.51 -20.45
N SER A 230 8.86 3.30 -20.77
CA SER A 230 7.55 2.80 -21.20
C SER A 230 7.60 2.10 -22.56
N GLU A 231 8.26 2.71 -23.56
CA GLU A 231 8.47 2.12 -24.89
C GLU A 231 9.21 0.78 -24.80
N ASP A 232 10.22 0.71 -23.93
CA ASP A 232 11.02 -0.50 -23.68
C ASP A 232 10.28 -1.53 -22.78
N LYS A 233 9.05 -1.24 -22.32
CA LYS A 233 8.27 -2.05 -21.35
C LYS A 233 9.00 -2.33 -20.03
N LYS A 234 9.81 -1.35 -19.62
CA LYS A 234 10.67 -1.37 -18.44
C LYS A 234 10.30 -0.29 -17.41
N LEU A 235 9.08 0.27 -17.50
CA LEU A 235 8.48 1.07 -16.45
C LEU A 235 7.57 0.18 -15.59
N SER A 236 7.94 0.02 -14.33
CA SER A 236 7.28 -0.88 -13.40
C SER A 236 6.15 -0.18 -12.66
N LEU A 237 4.91 -0.67 -12.81
CA LEU A 237 3.70 -0.18 -12.12
C LEU A 237 2.94 -1.33 -11.45
N GLY A 238 2.04 -1.00 -10.53
CA GLY A 238 1.22 -1.97 -9.82
C GLY A 238 0.23 -2.73 -10.71
N GLY A 239 -0.14 -3.93 -10.24
CA GLY A 239 -1.16 -4.76 -10.88
C GLY A 239 -2.60 -4.32 -10.62
N SER A 240 -2.85 -3.69 -9.47
CA SER A 240 -4.17 -3.27 -9.01
C SER A 240 -4.47 -1.84 -9.48
N PRO A 241 -5.45 -1.59 -10.37
CA PRO A 241 -5.82 -0.23 -10.76
C PRO A 241 -6.21 0.68 -9.59
N THR A 242 -6.69 0.12 -8.47
CA THR A 242 -7.04 0.92 -7.27
C THR A 242 -5.84 1.25 -6.37
N SER A 243 -4.61 0.87 -6.76
CA SER A 243 -3.42 1.12 -5.94
C SER A 243 -2.98 2.57 -5.99
N SER A 244 -2.93 3.22 -4.81
CA SER A 244 -2.51 4.62 -4.68
C SER A 244 -1.07 4.84 -5.13
N ALA A 245 -0.10 4.17 -4.48
CA ALA A 245 1.33 4.45 -4.67
C ALA A 245 1.92 3.82 -5.94
N SER A 246 1.28 2.81 -6.51
CA SER A 246 1.88 2.09 -7.65
C SER A 246 1.16 2.32 -8.98
N VAL A 247 0.04 3.05 -8.97
CA VAL A 247 -0.74 3.36 -10.17
C VAL A 247 -1.27 4.79 -10.13
N LEU A 248 -2.21 5.10 -9.22
CA LEU A 248 -3.01 6.33 -9.30
C LEU A 248 -2.16 7.61 -9.20
N TYR A 249 -1.32 7.71 -8.18
CA TYR A 249 -0.52 8.92 -7.94
C TYR A 249 0.70 9.05 -8.85
N PRO A 250 1.42 7.97 -9.21
CA PRO A 250 2.42 8.05 -10.26
C PRO A 250 1.87 8.56 -11.59
N LEU A 251 0.72 8.04 -12.03
CA LEU A 251 0.08 8.49 -13.28
C LEU A 251 -0.43 9.94 -13.17
N LEU A 252 -0.95 10.34 -12.00
CA LEU A 252 -1.31 11.73 -11.75
C LEU A 252 -0.09 12.66 -11.84
N TRP A 253 1.03 12.28 -11.21
CA TRP A 253 2.29 13.04 -11.30
C TRP A 253 2.78 13.15 -12.74
N MET A 254 2.76 12.05 -13.50
CA MET A 254 3.08 12.05 -14.93
C MET A 254 2.17 12.99 -15.73
N LYS A 255 0.88 13.05 -15.40
CA LYS A 255 -0.08 13.93 -16.06
C LYS A 255 0.17 15.40 -15.73
N GLU A 256 0.15 15.75 -14.45
CA GLU A 256 0.15 17.13 -13.98
C GLU A 256 1.54 17.78 -14.11
N HIS A 257 2.58 17.06 -13.67
CA HIS A 257 3.94 17.61 -13.69
C HIS A 257 4.60 17.45 -15.05
N LEU A 258 4.59 16.24 -15.64
CA LEU A 258 5.27 16.00 -16.92
C LEU A 258 4.42 16.41 -18.14
N GLY A 259 3.14 16.69 -17.95
CA GLY A 259 2.24 17.05 -19.06
C GLY A 259 2.07 15.91 -20.05
N LEU A 260 1.95 14.67 -19.56
CA LEU A 260 1.58 13.53 -20.39
C LEU A 260 0.06 13.53 -20.61
N ASP A 261 -0.37 13.29 -21.84
CA ASP A 261 -1.78 13.22 -22.20
C ASP A 261 -2.41 11.86 -21.85
N ASN A 262 -3.73 11.74 -22.01
CA ASN A 262 -4.45 10.51 -21.63
C ASN A 262 -4.03 9.29 -22.46
N ASN A 263 -3.69 9.47 -23.74
CA ASN A 263 -3.25 8.37 -24.61
C ASN A 263 -1.86 7.90 -24.20
N GLU A 264 -0.95 8.83 -23.88
CA GLU A 264 0.38 8.52 -23.37
C GLU A 264 0.29 7.75 -22.04
N LEU A 265 -0.57 8.18 -21.12
CA LEU A 265 -0.78 7.51 -19.82
C LEU A 265 -1.42 6.12 -19.99
N LYS A 266 -2.38 5.97 -20.90
CA LYS A 266 -2.96 4.68 -21.26
C LYS A 266 -1.89 3.71 -21.77
N ASN A 267 -1.09 4.16 -22.74
CA ASN A 267 0.02 3.36 -23.27
C ASN A 267 1.02 2.98 -22.19
N ILE A 268 1.36 3.91 -21.28
CA ILE A 268 2.22 3.63 -20.12
C ILE A 268 1.62 2.55 -19.23
N TYR A 269 0.33 2.64 -18.91
CA TYR A 269 -0.32 1.65 -18.05
C TYR A 269 -0.43 0.28 -18.73
N GLU A 270 -0.70 0.22 -20.03
CA GLU A 270 -0.80 -1.02 -20.79
C GLU A 270 0.58 -1.68 -21.00
N ASN A 271 1.63 -0.90 -21.27
CA ASN A 271 3.00 -1.38 -21.47
C ASN A 271 3.76 -1.64 -20.17
N LYS A 272 3.16 -1.40 -19.00
CA LYS A 272 3.83 -1.53 -17.71
C LYS A 272 4.47 -2.91 -17.53
N TYR A 273 5.63 -2.92 -16.91
CA TYR A 273 6.11 -4.09 -16.21
C TYR A 273 5.28 -4.25 -14.92
N LYS A 274 4.54 -5.35 -14.78
CA LYS A 274 3.68 -5.57 -13.61
C LYS A 274 4.52 -5.95 -12.39
N GLN A 275 4.52 -5.09 -11.37
CA GLN A 275 5.12 -5.37 -10.07
C GLN A 275 4.44 -6.56 -9.40
N ALA A 276 5.22 -7.51 -8.86
CA ALA A 276 4.67 -8.58 -8.01
C ALA A 276 4.45 -8.11 -6.57
N SER A 277 5.34 -7.25 -6.08
CA SER A 277 5.31 -6.56 -4.80
C SER A 277 6.17 -5.30 -4.89
N TYR A 278 6.16 -4.44 -3.86
CA TYR A 278 7.05 -3.29 -3.81
C TYR A 278 8.52 -3.69 -3.64
N THR A 279 8.80 -4.76 -2.90
CA THR A 279 10.15 -5.32 -2.75
C THR A 279 10.69 -5.87 -4.08
N ASP A 280 9.83 -6.54 -4.86
CA ASP A 280 10.15 -6.99 -6.22
C ASP A 280 10.46 -5.81 -7.16
N ALA A 281 9.66 -4.74 -7.07
CA ALA A 281 9.90 -3.51 -7.83
C ALA A 281 11.27 -2.89 -7.50
N ALA A 282 11.60 -2.81 -6.20
CA ALA A 282 12.86 -2.27 -5.70
C ALA A 282 14.09 -3.08 -6.19
N GLU A 283 14.04 -4.41 -6.09
CA GLU A 283 15.11 -5.29 -6.57
C GLU A 283 15.29 -5.19 -8.09
N LYS A 284 14.20 -5.14 -8.85
CA LYS A 284 14.23 -5.10 -10.33
C LYS A 284 14.75 -3.79 -10.88
N VAL A 285 14.42 -2.65 -10.26
CA VAL A 285 14.99 -1.36 -10.68
C VAL A 285 16.47 -1.28 -10.30
N SER A 286 16.86 -1.86 -9.16
CA SER A 286 18.26 -1.93 -8.73
C SER A 286 19.14 -2.71 -9.72
N ASN A 287 18.67 -3.85 -10.20
CA ASN A 287 19.43 -4.73 -11.09
C ASN A 287 19.24 -4.43 -12.59
N GLY A 288 18.39 -3.46 -12.95
CA GLY A 288 18.14 -3.06 -14.34
C GLY A 288 17.21 -3.98 -15.13
N THR A 289 16.51 -4.91 -14.47
CA THR A 289 15.42 -5.69 -15.10
C THR A 289 14.31 -4.75 -15.59
N VAL A 290 14.01 -3.74 -14.78
CA VAL A 290 13.22 -2.56 -15.16
C VAL A 290 14.10 -1.34 -14.98
N GLU A 291 13.85 -0.29 -15.77
CA GLU A 291 14.64 0.94 -15.67
C GLU A 291 14.03 1.93 -14.69
N LEU A 292 12.70 1.90 -14.55
CA LEU A 292 11.94 2.73 -13.64
C LEU A 292 11.00 1.88 -12.77
N ALA A 293 10.84 2.27 -11.52
CA ALA A 293 9.85 1.71 -10.62
C ALA A 293 9.18 2.80 -9.78
N VAL A 294 8.00 2.50 -9.24
CA VAL A 294 7.25 3.40 -8.37
C VAL A 294 6.89 2.67 -7.08
N GLY A 295 6.79 3.39 -5.98
CA GLY A 295 6.50 2.75 -4.71
C GLY A 295 6.23 3.69 -3.54
N TYR A 296 5.56 3.15 -2.52
CA TYR A 296 5.23 3.90 -1.30
C TYR A 296 6.48 4.19 -0.47
N ALA A 297 6.56 5.39 0.10
CA ALA A 297 7.67 5.79 0.99
C ALA A 297 9.04 5.40 0.40
N ASP A 298 9.85 4.59 1.10
CA ASP A 298 11.02 3.94 0.50
C ASP A 298 10.85 2.43 0.40
N ILE A 299 10.60 1.94 -0.81
CA ILE A 299 10.42 0.50 -1.06
C ILE A 299 11.70 -0.33 -0.94
N ARG A 300 12.88 0.31 -0.96
CA ARG A 300 14.18 -0.38 -0.82
C ARG A 300 14.42 -0.79 0.62
N TYR A 301 13.90 -0.02 1.58
CA TYR A 301 13.96 -0.33 3.02
C TYR A 301 13.33 -1.70 3.36
N ASP A 302 12.35 -2.12 2.56
CA ASP A 302 11.62 -3.36 2.77
C ASP A 302 12.29 -4.60 2.18
N ILE A 303 13.42 -4.44 1.48
CA ILE A 303 14.25 -5.56 1.04
C ILE A 303 14.88 -6.22 2.29
N ASN A 304 14.57 -7.49 2.50
CA ASN A 304 15.03 -8.22 3.69
C ASN A 304 16.52 -8.60 3.61
N ASP A 305 17.05 -8.82 2.41
CA ASP A 305 18.46 -9.13 2.19
C ASP A 305 19.30 -7.84 2.29
N PRO A 306 20.19 -7.70 3.29
CA PRO A 306 20.94 -6.47 3.49
C PRO A 306 21.86 -6.09 2.32
N THR A 307 22.41 -7.09 1.62
CA THR A 307 23.26 -6.85 0.45
C THR A 307 22.43 -6.30 -0.70
N LYS A 308 21.30 -6.92 -1.01
CA LYS A 308 20.39 -6.42 -2.05
C LYS A 308 19.80 -5.05 -1.69
N MET A 309 19.51 -4.81 -0.41
CA MET A 309 19.05 -3.51 0.08
C MET A 309 20.12 -2.44 -0.17
N LYS A 310 21.37 -2.69 0.25
CA LYS A 310 22.50 -1.79 -0.01
C LYS A 310 22.69 -1.53 -1.50
N ASP A 311 22.63 -2.56 -2.33
CA ASP A 311 22.71 -2.43 -3.78
C ASP A 311 21.56 -1.59 -4.35
N ALA A 312 20.33 -1.76 -3.84
CA ALA A 312 19.20 -0.95 -4.26
C ALA A 312 19.40 0.53 -3.95
N TYR A 313 19.89 0.89 -2.78
CA TYR A 313 20.25 2.29 -2.48
C TYR A 313 21.41 2.80 -3.34
N LYS A 314 22.41 1.95 -3.61
CA LYS A 314 23.57 2.32 -4.43
C LYS A 314 23.21 2.54 -5.89
N ASN A 315 22.35 1.70 -6.46
CA ASN A 315 22.11 1.61 -7.90
C ASN A 315 20.93 2.44 -8.39
N THR A 316 20.13 3.01 -7.49
CA THR A 316 18.91 3.74 -7.85
C THR A 316 18.92 5.17 -7.32
N GLN A 317 18.17 6.04 -7.99
CA GLN A 317 17.90 7.42 -7.59
C GLN A 317 16.42 7.73 -7.77
N THR A 318 15.91 8.68 -7.00
CA THR A 318 14.56 9.20 -7.19
C THR A 318 14.59 10.29 -8.26
N ILE A 319 13.65 10.23 -9.21
CA ILE A 319 13.50 11.26 -10.26
C ILE A 319 12.28 12.17 -10.02
N GLY A 320 11.44 11.82 -9.04
CA GLY A 320 10.25 12.56 -8.67
C GLY A 320 9.52 11.94 -7.50
N ALA A 321 8.53 12.67 -6.99
CA ALA A 321 7.63 12.26 -5.95
C ALA A 321 6.20 12.74 -6.26
N SER A 322 5.20 11.98 -5.82
CA SER A 322 3.81 12.41 -5.90
C SER A 322 3.45 13.44 -4.81
N ARG A 323 2.27 14.05 -4.94
CA ARG A 323 1.59 14.68 -3.80
C ARG A 323 1.35 13.67 -2.66
N GLY A 324 1.03 14.17 -1.47
CA GLY A 324 0.74 13.34 -0.30
C GLY A 324 -0.51 12.46 -0.52
N ILE A 325 -0.41 11.21 -0.09
CA ILE A 325 -1.44 10.18 -0.15
C ILE A 325 -1.89 9.93 1.29
N PRO A 326 -3.17 10.15 1.65
CA PRO A 326 -3.64 9.80 2.99
C PRO A 326 -3.33 8.34 3.32
N ASN A 327 -2.92 8.11 4.56
CA ASN A 327 -2.45 6.81 5.01
C ASN A 327 -3.51 5.70 4.86
N ASP A 328 -3.01 4.49 4.61
CA ASP A 328 -3.81 3.27 4.59
C ASP A 328 -4.41 2.98 5.97
N GLY A 329 -5.39 2.09 6.05
CA GLY A 329 -6.08 1.81 7.31
C GLY A 329 -6.60 0.38 7.44
N ILE A 330 -7.17 0.11 8.61
CA ILE A 330 -7.94 -1.09 8.88
C ILE A 330 -9.40 -0.74 8.60
N MET A 331 -10.00 -1.46 7.67
CA MET A 331 -11.39 -1.28 7.26
C MET A 331 -12.19 -2.49 7.71
N TYR A 332 -13.48 -2.29 8.01
CA TYR A 332 -14.36 -3.36 8.47
C TYR A 332 -15.59 -3.53 7.59
N SER A 333 -16.06 -4.77 7.48
CA SER A 333 -17.29 -5.10 6.79
C SER A 333 -18.51 -4.77 7.64
N ARG A 334 -19.45 -3.97 7.12
CA ARG A 334 -20.72 -3.72 7.81
C ARG A 334 -21.70 -4.89 7.74
N GLU A 335 -21.42 -5.89 6.90
CA GLU A 335 -22.22 -7.11 6.81
C GLU A 335 -21.96 -8.05 8.02
N THR A 336 -20.77 -7.99 8.62
CA THR A 336 -20.35 -8.97 9.64
C THR A 336 -19.82 -8.38 10.95
N VAL A 337 -19.47 -7.09 10.97
CA VAL A 337 -18.97 -6.38 12.15
C VAL A 337 -19.98 -5.32 12.58
N ASP A 338 -20.59 -5.54 13.74
CA ASP A 338 -21.44 -4.54 14.40
C ASP A 338 -20.61 -3.51 15.18
N GLU A 339 -21.28 -2.47 15.69
CA GLU A 339 -20.62 -1.36 16.37
C GLU A 339 -19.88 -1.79 17.65
N THR A 340 -20.44 -2.72 18.42
CA THR A 340 -19.80 -3.26 19.63
C THR A 340 -18.50 -3.96 19.27
N LEU A 341 -18.53 -4.87 18.29
CA LEU A 341 -17.32 -5.55 17.84
C LEU A 341 -16.31 -4.57 17.22
N ALA A 342 -16.76 -3.57 16.45
CA ALA A 342 -15.89 -2.55 15.90
C ALA A 342 -15.15 -1.76 16.99
N ASN A 343 -15.83 -1.36 18.06
CA ASN A 343 -15.20 -0.64 19.17
C ASN A 343 -14.18 -1.53 19.91
N ASN A 344 -14.52 -2.78 20.20
CA ASN A 344 -13.58 -3.73 20.81
C ASN A 344 -12.34 -3.96 19.92
N LEU A 345 -12.53 -4.04 18.60
CA LEU A 345 -11.43 -4.18 17.64
C LEU A 345 -10.55 -2.92 17.61
N ARG A 346 -11.14 -1.71 17.59
CA ARG A 346 -10.39 -0.44 17.63
C ARG A 346 -9.44 -0.39 18.81
N GLU A 347 -9.97 -0.62 20.01
CA GLU A 347 -9.15 -0.58 21.22
C GLU A 347 -8.10 -1.69 21.22
N SER A 348 -8.45 -2.90 20.77
CA SER A 348 -7.51 -4.02 20.73
C SER A 348 -6.33 -3.72 19.81
N PHE A 349 -6.56 -3.18 18.62
CA PHE A 349 -5.48 -2.80 17.72
C PHE A 349 -4.64 -1.63 18.24
N LEU A 350 -5.26 -0.65 18.91
CA LEU A 350 -4.53 0.46 19.55
C LEU A 350 -3.62 -0.03 20.68
N GLU A 351 -4.08 -0.96 21.52
CA GLU A 351 -3.25 -1.57 22.55
C GLU A 351 -2.12 -2.43 21.96
N LEU A 352 -2.45 -3.23 20.94
CA LEU A 352 -1.46 -4.11 20.30
C LEU A 352 -0.35 -3.33 19.60
N VAL A 353 -0.67 -2.25 18.87
CA VAL A 353 0.34 -1.44 18.18
C VAL A 353 1.19 -0.61 19.15
N ALA A 354 0.65 -0.25 20.32
CA ALA A 354 1.39 0.50 21.34
C ALA A 354 2.42 -0.36 22.08
N ASP A 355 2.19 -1.67 22.16
CA ASP A 355 3.13 -2.62 22.74
C ASP A 355 4.30 -2.89 21.76
N LYS A 356 5.49 -2.45 22.15
CA LYS A 356 6.73 -2.60 21.38
C LYS A 356 7.08 -4.05 21.07
N ALA A 357 6.62 -5.02 21.85
CA ALA A 357 6.83 -6.45 21.56
C ALA A 357 6.07 -6.91 20.30
N ASN A 358 5.15 -6.11 19.78
CA ASN A 358 4.36 -6.40 18.58
C ASN A 358 4.78 -5.55 17.37
N SER A 359 5.85 -4.73 17.46
CA SER A 359 6.25 -3.80 16.40
C SER A 359 6.42 -4.48 15.04
N GLU A 360 7.05 -5.65 15.00
CA GLU A 360 7.29 -6.42 13.77
C GLU A 360 6.00 -6.78 13.02
N ILE A 361 4.89 -7.04 13.74
CA ILE A 361 3.60 -7.40 13.16
C ILE A 361 3.06 -6.25 12.29
N PHE A 362 3.18 -5.02 12.78
CA PHE A 362 2.64 -3.82 12.11
C PHE A 362 3.63 -3.18 11.14
N ASP A 363 4.93 -3.41 11.34
CA ASP A 363 6.01 -2.93 10.48
C ASP A 363 5.97 -3.53 9.07
N ILE A 364 5.22 -4.63 8.84
CA ILE A 364 5.01 -5.19 7.50
C ILE A 364 4.47 -4.14 6.51
N TYR A 365 3.70 -3.16 6.98
CA TYR A 365 3.22 -2.01 6.21
C TYR A 365 3.80 -0.68 6.70
N SER A 366 4.86 -0.71 7.53
CA SER A 366 5.45 0.46 8.19
C SER A 366 4.45 1.24 9.05
N HIS A 367 3.45 0.58 9.63
CA HIS A 367 2.50 1.21 10.53
C HIS A 367 3.14 1.31 11.93
N LYS A 368 3.35 2.54 12.40
CA LYS A 368 3.95 2.83 13.72
C LYS A 368 2.92 3.23 14.77
N GLY A 369 1.65 3.23 14.39
CA GLY A 369 0.51 3.54 15.23
C GLY A 369 -0.75 3.68 14.39
N TYR A 370 -1.85 3.97 15.06
CA TYR A 370 -3.12 4.28 14.41
C TYR A 370 -3.75 5.52 15.05
N VAL A 371 -4.36 6.35 14.21
CA VAL A 371 -5.25 7.43 14.63
C VAL A 371 -6.63 6.82 14.80
N GLY A 372 -7.05 6.63 16.05
CA GLY A 372 -8.39 6.15 16.40
C GLY A 372 -9.41 7.26 16.60
N VAL A 373 -10.56 6.91 17.19
CA VAL A 373 -11.71 7.83 17.39
C VAL A 373 -11.40 9.02 18.29
N GLY A 374 -10.41 8.93 19.17
CA GLY A 374 -10.08 10.01 20.11
C GLY A 374 -11.28 10.34 21.00
N SER A 375 -11.65 11.62 21.07
CA SER A 375 -12.84 12.10 21.80
C SER A 375 -14.13 12.09 20.97
N LYS A 376 -14.08 11.62 19.71
CA LYS A 376 -15.22 11.61 18.79
C LYS A 376 -16.03 10.34 18.96
N THR A 377 -17.30 10.37 18.54
CA THR A 377 -18.05 9.15 18.30
C THR A 377 -17.48 8.39 17.10
N SER A 378 -17.76 7.08 17.02
CA SER A 378 -17.38 6.25 15.87
C SER A 378 -17.92 6.80 14.55
N ILE A 379 -19.16 7.32 14.56
CA ILE A 379 -19.79 7.92 13.37
C ILE A 379 -19.07 9.22 12.96
N GLU A 380 -18.78 10.13 13.89
CA GLU A 380 -18.07 11.38 13.59
C GLU A 380 -16.67 11.10 13.04
N TYR A 381 -15.95 10.16 13.66
CA TYR A 381 -14.63 9.74 13.20
C TYR A 381 -14.71 9.20 11.76
N GLU A 382 -15.64 8.27 11.48
CA GLU A 382 -15.77 7.69 10.15
C GLU A 382 -16.13 8.74 9.11
N LYS A 383 -17.07 9.64 9.40
CA LYS A 383 -17.44 10.75 8.49
C LYS A 383 -16.25 11.65 8.16
N GLU A 384 -15.43 11.98 9.14
CA GLU A 384 -14.23 12.80 8.92
C GLU A 384 -13.22 12.08 8.03
N GLN A 385 -12.95 10.79 8.29
CA GLN A 385 -12.04 10.01 7.46
C GLN A 385 -12.60 9.82 6.04
N ASP A 386 -13.89 9.53 5.90
CA ASP A 386 -14.55 9.41 4.60
C ASP A 386 -14.57 10.72 3.81
N GLN A 387 -14.66 11.86 4.50
CA GLN A 387 -14.55 13.19 3.87
C GLN A 387 -13.14 13.42 3.34
N ILE A 388 -12.10 13.10 4.12
CA ILE A 388 -10.69 13.16 3.67
C ILE A 388 -10.48 12.31 2.41
N ILE A 389 -11.03 11.08 2.40
CA ILE A 389 -10.95 10.20 1.24
C ILE A 389 -11.70 10.78 0.05
N THR A 390 -12.91 11.32 0.26
CA THR A 390 -13.73 11.90 -0.80
C THR A 390 -13.10 13.15 -1.42
N ASP A 391 -12.48 14.01 -0.61
CA ASP A 391 -11.75 15.16 -1.12
C ASP A 391 -10.49 14.75 -1.86
N ASN A 392 -9.83 13.70 -1.38
CA ASN A 392 -8.69 13.12 -2.07
C ASN A 392 -9.06 12.57 -3.47
N LEU A 393 -10.23 11.93 -3.62
CA LEU A 393 -10.71 11.43 -4.91
C LEU A 393 -10.81 12.51 -5.97
N LYS A 394 -11.24 13.73 -5.60
CA LYS A 394 -11.36 14.85 -6.55
C LYS A 394 -10.03 15.08 -7.27
N SER A 395 -8.91 14.91 -6.58
CA SER A 395 -7.57 15.09 -7.15
C SER A 395 -7.12 13.96 -8.09
N ILE A 396 -7.65 12.75 -7.95
CA ILE A 396 -7.23 11.57 -8.73
C ILE A 396 -8.29 11.08 -9.72
N SER A 397 -9.50 11.67 -9.72
CA SER A 397 -10.66 11.27 -10.53
C SER A 397 -10.32 11.09 -12.00
N ILE A 398 -9.55 12.02 -12.58
CA ILE A 398 -9.11 11.96 -13.97
C ILE A 398 -8.29 10.71 -14.32
N ILE A 399 -7.50 10.19 -13.35
CA ILE A 399 -6.74 8.96 -13.52
C ILE A 399 -7.63 7.74 -13.26
N GLN A 400 -8.53 7.80 -12.27
CA GLN A 400 -9.47 6.71 -12.02
C GLN A 400 -10.38 6.45 -13.22
N ASP A 401 -10.92 7.51 -13.83
CA ASP A 401 -11.79 7.39 -15.00
C ASP A 401 -11.02 6.86 -16.21
N LEU A 402 -9.79 7.35 -16.43
CA LEU A 402 -8.89 6.79 -17.44
C LEU A 402 -8.66 5.29 -17.24
N LEU A 403 -8.42 4.84 -16.01
CA LEU A 403 -8.18 3.42 -15.73
C LEU A 403 -9.45 2.57 -15.88
N LYS A 404 -10.64 3.11 -15.56
CA LYS A 404 -11.91 2.42 -15.82
C LYS A 404 -12.08 2.13 -17.31
N GLU A 405 -11.73 3.08 -18.18
CA GLU A 405 -11.78 2.89 -19.64
C GLU A 405 -10.80 1.82 -20.17
N ILE A 406 -9.72 1.54 -19.43
CA ILE A 406 -8.69 0.57 -19.84
C ILE A 406 -8.95 -0.82 -19.24
N THR A 407 -9.64 -0.89 -18.10
CA THR A 407 -9.81 -2.12 -17.31
C THR A 407 -11.23 -2.69 -17.36
N SER A 408 -12.17 -1.98 -17.99
CA SER A 408 -13.48 -2.50 -18.40
C SER A 408 -13.35 -3.32 -19.69
#